data_AF-M3BXH0-F1
#
_entry.id   AF-M3BXH0-F1
#
_cell.length_a   1.000
_cell.length_b   1.000
_cell.length_c   1.000
_cell.angle_alpha   90.00
_cell.angle_beta   90.00
_cell.angle_gamma   90.00
#
_symmetry.space_group_name_H-M   'P 1'
#
loop_
_entity.id
_entity.type
_entity.pdbx_description
1 polymer ?
#
loop_
_entity_poly.entity_id
_entity_poly.type
_entity_poly.pdbx_seq_one_letter_code
_entity_poly.pdbx_strand_id
1 'polypeptide(L)'
;MATRAVARRQPAAKGADEASSVRASSGEIADRDLVGMYLDEIARTPLLDAAKEVELSQAIEAGVYARQILDGLESGEAGGASREELEAIADEGARAKDVFIKSNLRLPVA
;
A
#
# COMPACT_ATOMS: atom_id res chain seq x y z
N MET A 1 48.62 -17.90 59.24
CA MET A 1 47.23 -17.51 58.96
C MET A 1 47.08 -17.34 57.46
N ALA A 2 46.49 -18.34 56.80
CA ALA A 2 46.20 -18.33 55.37
C ALA A 2 44.97 -17.46 55.06
N THR A 3 44.95 -16.82 53.89
CA THR A 3 43.87 -16.87 52.89
C THR A 3 44.04 -15.71 51.89
N ARG A 4 43.88 -16.01 50.59
CA ARG A 4 42.79 -15.48 49.73
C ARG A 4 43.20 -15.21 48.27
N ALA A 5 42.62 -16.06 47.43
CA ALA A 5 41.95 -15.80 46.14
C ALA A 5 42.74 -15.41 44.88
N VAL A 6 42.54 -16.30 43.91
CA VAL A 6 42.66 -16.18 42.45
C VAL A 6 41.77 -15.05 41.90
N ALA A 7 42.28 -14.30 40.91
CA ALA A 7 41.46 -13.81 39.80
C ALA A 7 42.34 -13.38 38.60
N ARG A 8 42.39 -14.25 37.57
CA ARG A 8 42.66 -13.83 36.19
C ARG A 8 41.41 -13.13 35.65
N ARG A 9 41.54 -11.98 34.97
CA ARG A 9 40.84 -11.71 33.69
C ARG A 9 41.37 -10.43 33.02
N GLN A 10 41.89 -10.57 31.80
CA GLN A 10 41.96 -9.50 30.80
C GLN A 10 40.54 -9.19 30.30
N PRO A 11 40.17 -7.93 30.00
CA PRO A 11 39.12 -7.66 29.05
C PRO A 11 39.73 -7.43 27.67
N ALA A 12 39.65 -8.46 26.82
CA ALA A 12 39.72 -8.29 25.37
C ALA A 12 38.30 -7.99 24.84
N ALA A 13 38.27 -7.24 23.73
CA ALA A 13 37.13 -7.03 22.83
C ALA A 13 35.96 -6.17 23.35
N LYS A 14 36.09 -4.84 23.24
CA LYS A 14 34.96 -3.89 23.30
C LYS A 14 34.79 -3.07 22.01
N GLY A 15 35.37 -3.51 20.88
CA GLY A 15 35.44 -2.70 19.65
C GLY A 15 34.60 -3.19 18.47
N ALA A 16 34.05 -4.40 18.52
CA ALA A 16 33.33 -5.00 17.38
C ALA A 16 31.80 -4.89 17.50
N ASP A 17 31.28 -4.69 18.71
CA ASP A 17 29.84 -4.76 18.99
C ASP A 17 29.13 -3.40 18.74
N GLU A 18 29.83 -2.28 18.98
CA GLU A 18 29.27 -0.93 18.76
C GLU A 18 29.07 -0.60 17.28
N ALA A 19 29.94 -1.07 16.38
CA ALA A 19 29.78 -0.82 14.95
C ALA A 19 28.63 -1.62 14.32
N SER A 20 28.34 -2.81 14.86
CA SER A 20 27.22 -3.65 14.46
C SER A 20 25.90 -3.09 15.01
N SER A 21 25.88 -2.64 16.28
CA SER A 21 24.69 -2.06 16.89
C SER A 21 24.28 -0.75 16.24
N VAL A 22 25.24 0.10 15.85
CA VAL A 22 24.96 1.39 15.19
C VAL A 22 24.39 1.20 13.77
N ARG A 23 24.88 0.21 13.02
CA ARG A 23 24.31 -0.12 11.69
C ARG A 23 22.93 -0.77 11.79
N ALA A 24 22.74 -1.67 12.76
CA ALA A 24 21.43 -2.26 13.03
C ALA A 24 20.42 -1.18 13.46
N SER A 25 20.79 -0.29 14.39
CA SER A 25 19.91 0.81 14.81
C SER A 25 19.62 1.79 13.68
N SER A 26 20.60 2.09 12.83
CA SER A 26 20.38 3.03 11.71
C SER A 26 19.51 2.43 10.61
N GLY A 27 19.56 1.11 10.37
CA GLY A 27 18.67 0.40 9.47
C GLY A 27 17.24 0.29 10.02
N GLU A 28 17.09 0.01 11.32
CA GLU A 28 15.78 -0.02 11.99
C GLU A 28 15.11 1.36 12.05
N ILE A 29 15.88 2.44 12.18
CA ILE A 29 15.37 3.81 12.12
C ILE A 29 14.93 4.17 10.68
N ALA A 30 15.70 3.77 9.67
CA ALA A 30 15.34 3.97 8.27
C ALA A 30 14.09 3.16 7.86
N ASP A 31 13.96 1.90 8.30
CA ASP A 31 12.77 1.09 8.07
C ASP A 31 11.54 1.64 8.81
N ARG A 32 11.71 2.16 10.03
CA ARG A 32 10.63 2.88 10.74
C ARG A 32 10.18 4.14 10.01
N ASP A 33 11.08 4.84 9.36
CA ASP A 33 10.78 6.03 8.56
C ASP A 33 10.02 5.67 7.28
N LEU A 34 10.41 4.58 6.60
CA LEU A 34 9.69 4.05 5.43
C LEU A 34 8.27 3.58 5.78
N VAL A 35 8.11 2.86 6.89
CA VAL A 35 6.79 2.43 7.39
C VAL A 35 5.95 3.64 7.79
N GLY A 36 6.56 4.64 8.45
CA GLY A 36 5.90 5.89 8.80
C GLY A 36 5.37 6.64 7.58
N MET A 37 6.18 6.77 6.53
CA MET A 37 5.77 7.39 5.27
C MET A 37 4.63 6.64 4.58
N TYR A 38 4.67 5.30 4.57
CA TYR A 38 3.57 4.49 4.03
C TYR A 38 2.27 4.66 4.83
N LEU A 39 2.35 4.68 6.17
CA LEU A 39 1.19 4.91 7.04
C LEU A 39 0.59 6.31 6.84
N ASP A 40 1.43 7.33 6.68
CA ASP A 40 1.00 8.69 6.37
C ASP A 40 0.36 8.78 4.98
N GLU A 41 0.87 8.05 3.99
CA GLU A 41 0.33 8.00 2.64
C GLU A 41 -1.06 7.36 2.60
N ILE A 42 -1.26 6.25 3.31
CA ILE A 42 -2.59 5.60 3.42
C ILE A 42 -3.56 6.39 4.32
N ALA A 43 -3.07 7.15 5.31
CA ALA A 43 -3.92 7.96 6.19
C ALA A 43 -4.52 9.19 5.50
N ARG A 44 -3.91 9.67 4.41
CA ARG A 44 -4.38 10.84 3.65
C ARG A 44 -5.68 10.61 2.89
N THR A 45 -6.03 9.36 2.61
CA THR A 45 -7.28 9.02 1.91
C THR A 45 -8.29 8.54 2.95
N PRO A 46 -9.39 9.27 3.17
CA PRO A 46 -10.43 8.84 4.11
C PRO A 46 -11.02 7.49 3.67
N LEU A 47 -11.40 6.66 4.65
CA LEU A 47 -12.17 5.45 4.38
C LEU A 47 -13.46 5.84 3.65
N LEU A 48 -13.87 5.02 2.69
CA LEU A 48 -15.13 5.25 1.98
C LEU A 48 -16.30 5.01 2.95
N ASP A 49 -17.37 5.78 2.80
CA ASP A 49 -18.66 5.38 3.32
C ASP A 49 -19.34 4.40 2.35
N ALA A 50 -20.34 3.67 2.84
CA ALA A 50 -21.03 2.66 2.04
C ALA A 50 -21.69 3.25 0.78
N ALA A 51 -22.12 4.51 0.80
CA ALA A 51 -22.72 5.15 -0.37
C ALA A 51 -21.67 5.37 -1.47
N LYS A 52 -20.47 5.81 -1.08
CA LYS A 52 -19.37 6.04 -2.01
C LYS A 52 -18.80 4.74 -2.56
N GLU A 53 -18.77 3.67 -1.76
CA GLU A 53 -18.41 2.34 -2.25
C GLU A 53 -19.35 1.86 -3.36
N VAL A 54 -20.66 2.04 -3.19
CA VAL A 54 -21.65 1.68 -4.21
C VAL A 54 -21.48 2.52 -5.47
N GLU A 55 -21.29 3.84 -5.33
CA GLU A 55 -21.08 4.74 -6.47
C GLU A 55 -19.82 4.34 -7.29
N LEU A 56 -18.70 4.09 -6.59
CA LEU A 56 -17.46 3.67 -7.24
C LEU A 56 -17.63 2.29 -7.90
N SER A 57 -18.33 1.36 -7.26
CA SER A 57 -18.59 0.03 -7.83
C SER A 57 -19.40 0.12 -9.12
N GLN A 58 -20.44 0.96 -9.15
CA GLN A 58 -21.24 1.20 -10.37
C GLN A 58 -20.39 1.81 -11.50
N ALA A 59 -19.52 2.77 -11.18
CA ALA A 59 -18.62 3.37 -12.16
C ALA A 59 -17.61 2.34 -12.72
N ILE A 60 -17.08 1.47 -11.86
CA ILE A 60 -16.17 0.39 -12.27
C ILE A 60 -16.88 -0.59 -13.22
N GLU A 61 -18.08 -1.06 -12.86
CA GLU A 61 -18.86 -1.98 -13.69
C GLU A 61 -19.21 -1.37 -15.06
N ALA A 62 -19.68 -0.12 -15.07
CA ALA A 62 -19.97 0.61 -16.30
C ALA A 62 -18.72 0.76 -17.18
N GLY A 63 -17.57 1.08 -16.59
CA GLY A 63 -16.31 1.20 -17.32
C GLY A 63 -15.80 -0.13 -17.92
N VAL A 64 -15.95 -1.22 -17.18
CA VAL A 64 -15.61 -2.57 -17.67
C VAL A 64 -16.50 -2.95 -18.85
N TYR A 65 -17.81 -2.72 -18.72
CA TYR A 65 -18.78 -2.97 -19.78
C TYR A 65 -18.48 -2.13 -21.03
N ALA A 66 -18.20 -0.83 -20.86
CA ALA A 66 -17.82 0.05 -21.97
C ALA A 66 -16.54 -0.43 -22.67
N ARG A 67 -15.54 -0.91 -21.92
CA ARG A 67 -14.33 -1.51 -22.51
C ARG A 67 -14.64 -2.79 -23.29
N GLN A 68 -15.51 -3.65 -22.78
CA GLN A 68 -15.92 -4.88 -23.49
C GLN A 68 -16.61 -4.59 -24.82
N ILE A 69 -17.45 -3.54 -24.88
CA ILE A 69 -18.05 -3.06 -26.14
C ILE A 69 -16.97 -2.56 -27.10
N LEU A 70 -16.03 -1.71 -26.63
CA LEU A 70 -14.94 -1.19 -27.45
C LEU A 70 -14.02 -2.28 -28.01
N ASP A 71 -13.80 -3.35 -27.24
CA ASP A 71 -12.97 -4.50 -27.63
C ASP A 71 -13.73 -5.48 -28.56
N GLY A 72 -15.02 -5.22 -28.84
CA GLY A 72 -15.87 -6.09 -29.65
C GLY A 72 -16.19 -7.43 -28.99
N LEU A 73 -15.97 -7.54 -27.67
CA LEU A 73 -16.31 -8.72 -26.87
C LEU A 73 -17.80 -8.79 -26.57
N GLU A 74 -18.47 -7.65 -26.63
CA GLU A 74 -19.92 -7.55 -26.56
C GLU A 74 -20.50 -6.80 -27.76
N SER A 75 -21.54 -7.39 -28.36
CA SER A 75 -22.26 -6.84 -29.50
C SER A 75 -23.35 -5.85 -29.08
N GLY A 76 -23.33 -5.38 -27.83
CA GLY A 76 -24.37 -4.52 -27.27
C GLY A 76 -24.51 -3.26 -28.12
N GLU A 77 -25.73 -2.99 -28.60
CA GLU A 77 -26.08 -1.66 -29.07
C GLU A 77 -25.68 -0.72 -27.95
N ALA A 78 -24.70 0.16 -28.19
CA ALA A 78 -24.10 1.02 -27.18
C ALA A 78 -25.09 2.06 -26.61
N GLY A 79 -26.40 1.80 -26.65
CA GLY A 79 -27.46 2.76 -26.39
C GLY A 79 -27.44 3.95 -27.36
N GLY A 80 -26.69 3.86 -28.45
CA GLY A 80 -26.37 5.00 -29.31
C GLY A 80 -25.18 5.85 -28.85
N ALA A 81 -24.44 5.43 -27.82
CA ALA A 81 -23.24 6.10 -27.36
C ALA A 81 -22.13 6.06 -28.42
N SER A 82 -21.41 7.18 -28.56
CA SER A 82 -20.26 7.28 -29.45
C SER A 82 -19.08 6.47 -28.90
N ARG A 83 -18.12 6.18 -29.78
CA ARG A 83 -16.85 5.57 -29.38
C ARG A 83 -16.11 6.43 -28.34
N GLU A 84 -16.14 7.76 -28.47
CA GLU A 84 -15.51 8.66 -27.49
C GLU A 84 -16.22 8.62 -26.14
N GLU A 85 -17.55 8.51 -26.12
CA GLU A 85 -18.32 8.40 -24.86
C GLU A 85 -18.01 7.09 -24.14
N LEU A 86 -17.91 5.98 -24.87
CA LEU A 86 -17.50 4.69 -24.31
C LEU A 86 -16.07 4.74 -23.76
N GLU A 87 -15.14 5.39 -24.46
CA GLU A 87 -13.76 5.60 -23.98
C GLU A 87 -13.75 6.41 -22.68
N ALA A 88 -14.54 7.49 -22.60
CA ALA A 88 -14.66 8.30 -21.40
C ALA A 88 -15.22 7.50 -20.20
N ILE A 89 -16.23 6.66 -20.42
CA ILE A 89 -16.81 5.78 -19.39
C ILE A 89 -15.78 4.74 -18.93
N ALA A 90 -15.05 4.11 -19.87
CA ALA A 90 -14.02 3.14 -19.55
C ALA A 90 -12.88 3.77 -18.71
N ASP A 91 -12.47 4.99 -19.06
CA ASP A 91 -11.43 5.71 -18.32
C ASP A 91 -11.91 6.17 -16.94
N GLU A 92 -13.19 6.54 -16.80
CA GLU A 92 -13.78 6.84 -15.50
C GLU A 92 -13.83 5.60 -14.61
N GLY A 93 -14.24 4.45 -15.13
CA GLY A 93 -14.21 3.19 -14.37
C GLY A 93 -12.81 2.80 -13.92
N ALA A 94 -11.79 3.05 -14.75
CA ALA A 94 -10.39 2.84 -14.36
C ALA A 94 -9.96 3.75 -13.20
N ARG A 95 -10.30 5.05 -13.25
CA ARG A 95 -10.04 5.98 -12.14
C ARG A 95 -10.80 5.58 -10.88
N ALA A 96 -12.07 5.19 -11.01
CA ALA A 96 -12.89 4.75 -9.89
C ALA A 96 -12.29 3.52 -9.20
N LYS A 97 -11.77 2.56 -9.99
CA LYS A 97 -11.04 1.40 -9.46
C LYS A 97 -9.81 1.80 -8.66
N ASP A 98 -9.01 2.74 -9.15
CA ASP A 98 -7.82 3.21 -8.44
C ASP A 98 -8.18 3.87 -7.11
N VAL A 99 -9.25 4.69 -7.09
CA VAL A 99 -9.77 5.31 -5.86
C VAL A 99 -10.27 4.23 -4.90
N PHE A 100 -11.08 3.28 -5.38
CA PHE A 100 -11.64 2.21 -4.57
C PHE A 100 -10.54 1.35 -3.91
N ILE A 101 -9.50 1.00 -4.67
CA ILE A 101 -8.36 0.26 -4.13
C ILE A 101 -7.65 1.10 -3.07
N LYS A 102 -7.23 2.34 -3.40
CA LYS A 102 -6.48 3.21 -2.48
C LYS A 102 -7.19 3.45 -1.16
N SER A 103 -8.51 3.63 -1.19
CA SER A 103 -9.30 3.82 0.03
C SER A 103 -9.43 2.54 0.87
N ASN A 104 -9.40 1.36 0.23
CA ASN A 104 -9.49 0.06 0.89
C ASN A 104 -8.12 -0.57 1.24
N LEU A 105 -6.99 0.03 0.84
CA LEU A 105 -5.64 -0.40 1.27
C LEU A 105 -5.42 -0.33 2.79
N ARG A 106 -6.33 0.31 3.54
CA ARG A 106 -6.37 0.30 5.01
C ARG A 106 -7.08 -0.91 5.62
N LEU A 107 -7.64 -1.79 4.80
CA LEU A 107 -8.36 -2.98 5.22
C LEU A 107 -7.59 -4.33 5.07
N PRO A 108 -6.25 -4.41 5.25
CA PRO A 108 -5.62 -5.72 5.36
C PRO A 108 -5.89 -6.32 6.75
N VAL A 109 -6.74 -7.35 6.76
CA VAL A 109 -6.86 -8.42 7.76
C VAL A 109 -7.26 -7.96 9.18
N ALA A 110 -8.56 -8.06 9.46
CA ALA A 110 -9.05 -8.35 10.81
C ALA A 110 -9.18 -9.87 11.00
#